data_AF-A0A2T2VPI9-F1
#
_entry.id   AF-A0A2T2VPI9-F1
#
_cell.length_a   1.000
_cell.length_b   1.000
_cell.length_c   1.000
_cell.angle_alpha   90.00
_cell.angle_beta   90.00
_cell.angle_gamma   90.00
#
_symmetry.space_group_name_H-M   'P 1'
#
loop_
_entity.id
_entity.type
_entity.pdbx_description
1 polymer ?
#
loop_
_entity_poly.entity_id
_entity_poly.type
_entity_poly.pdbx_seq_one_letter_code
_entity_poly.pdbx_strand_id
1 'polypeptide(L)'
;MIRWLFIALLSGSSLFGQLVKFEWIDDCCTLVGTFDSTEVSRVQLQNALDLFGIHSFSYIEHTPLLFKPQSKELQESKFFLFLHEIEEKSEKLTALELPVGAVFQEALKKETLEFYDRSVLATVLFGALIDADFEQLRKLPWHNENRMLEQYVSALTGSDKHLIEIFQGLVIKMAAKNGDSKSVLDQANNMLIAENWKELLSIEIITYGWYNEAIQGIQVHEEEQTYNELFLPLFQEIEFVDCCEP
;
A
#
# COMPACT_ATOMS: atom_id res chain seq x y z
N MET A 1 -76.10 -8.31 19.94
CA MET A 1 -76.00 -7.68 18.61
C MET A 1 -75.49 -6.26 18.81
N ILE A 2 -74.64 -5.79 17.89
CA ILE A 2 -73.89 -4.51 17.85
C ILE A 2 -72.44 -4.61 18.37
N ARG A 3 -71.60 -4.89 17.36
CA ARG A 3 -70.16 -4.71 17.28
C ARG A 3 -69.80 -3.23 17.45
N TRP A 4 -68.73 -2.93 18.18
CA TRP A 4 -67.94 -1.73 17.95
C TRP A 4 -66.52 -2.17 17.58
N LEU A 5 -66.15 -1.82 16.35
CA LEU A 5 -64.85 -2.03 15.73
C LEU A 5 -63.79 -1.26 16.52
N PHE A 6 -62.74 -1.96 16.97
CA PHE A 6 -61.44 -1.34 17.25
C PHE A 6 -60.78 -1.06 15.90
N ILE A 7 -60.76 0.20 15.47
CA ILE A 7 -59.85 0.67 14.42
C ILE A 7 -58.53 0.98 15.12
N ALA A 8 -57.64 -0.01 15.15
CA ALA A 8 -56.23 0.24 15.41
C ALA A 8 -55.68 1.00 14.20
N LEU A 9 -55.48 2.31 14.36
CA LEU A 9 -54.64 3.10 13.47
C LEU A 9 -53.21 2.56 13.57
N LEU A 10 -52.89 1.60 12.71
CA LEU A 10 -51.52 1.30 12.33
C LEU A 10 -51.02 2.54 11.59
N SER A 11 -50.46 3.47 12.36
CA SER A 11 -49.51 4.45 11.84
C SER A 11 -48.33 3.65 11.30
N GLY A 12 -48.43 3.23 10.04
CA GLY A 12 -47.30 2.76 9.28
C GLY A 12 -46.31 3.91 9.28
N SER A 13 -45.30 3.83 10.14
CA SER A 13 -44.06 4.55 9.94
C SER A 13 -43.53 4.06 8.61
N SER A 14 -43.85 4.78 7.54
CA SER A 14 -43.06 4.73 6.33
C SER A 14 -41.64 5.06 6.77
N LEU A 15 -40.81 4.02 6.93
CA LEU A 15 -39.36 4.10 6.86
C LEU A 15 -39.06 4.65 5.46
N PHE A 16 -39.21 5.95 5.28
CA PHE A 16 -38.54 6.65 4.20
C PHE A 16 -37.06 6.48 4.52
N GLY A 17 -36.37 5.64 3.74
CA GLY A 17 -34.91 5.65 3.71
C GLY A 17 -34.47 7.11 3.57
N GLN A 18 -33.76 7.62 4.57
CA GLN A 18 -33.26 8.98 4.48
C GLN A 18 -32.10 8.90 3.51
N LEU A 19 -32.34 9.35 2.28
CA LEU A 19 -31.29 9.57 1.32
C LEU A 19 -30.38 10.66 1.89
N VAL A 20 -29.11 10.32 2.08
CA VAL A 20 -28.10 11.19 2.68
C VAL A 20 -26.93 11.34 1.70
N LYS A 21 -26.29 12.51 1.70
CA LYS A 21 -25.09 12.79 0.90
C LYS A 21 -23.80 12.44 1.65
N PHE A 22 -22.88 11.76 1.00
CA PHE A 22 -21.51 11.52 1.44
C PHE A 22 -20.56 12.19 0.44
N GLU A 23 -19.53 12.87 0.94
CA GLU A 23 -18.57 13.61 0.13
C GLU A 23 -17.19 13.01 0.33
N TRP A 24 -16.46 12.80 -0.76
CA TRP A 24 -15.09 12.31 -0.73
C TRP A 24 -14.27 12.87 -1.88
N ILE A 25 -12.95 12.73 -1.76
CA ILE A 25 -12.01 13.09 -2.82
C ILE A 25 -11.57 11.80 -3.51
N ASP A 26 -11.62 11.81 -4.84
CA ASP A 26 -11.05 10.78 -5.69
C ASP A 26 -10.09 11.44 -6.67
N ASP A 27 -8.83 11.06 -6.59
CA ASP A 27 -7.69 11.72 -7.23
C ASP A 27 -7.69 13.24 -6.96
N CYS A 28 -8.25 13.97 -7.92
CA CYS A 28 -8.22 15.42 -7.98
C CYS A 28 -9.65 16.01 -8.12
N CYS A 29 -10.67 15.17 -7.92
CA CYS A 29 -12.08 15.51 -7.96
C CYS A 29 -12.73 15.40 -6.57
N THR A 30 -13.62 16.34 -6.24
CA THR A 30 -14.57 16.19 -5.13
C THR A 30 -15.86 15.55 -5.65
N LEU A 31 -16.22 14.39 -5.08
CA LEU A 31 -17.41 13.62 -5.44
C LEU A 31 -18.42 13.70 -4.30
N VAL A 32 -19.71 13.77 -4.66
CA VAL A 32 -20.82 13.74 -3.73
C VAL A 32 -21.79 12.63 -4.13
N GLY A 33 -21.86 11.59 -3.32
CA GLY A 33 -22.72 10.43 -3.52
C GLY A 33 -23.95 10.46 -2.62
N THR A 34 -25.11 10.10 -3.16
CA THR A 34 -26.35 9.92 -2.38
C THR A 34 -26.56 8.44 -2.06
N PHE A 35 -26.75 8.09 -0.79
CA PHE A 35 -26.93 6.71 -0.32
C PHE A 35 -28.14 6.55 0.61
N ASP A 36 -28.64 5.31 0.76
CA ASP A 36 -29.69 4.98 1.71
C ASP A 36 -29.08 4.70 3.10
N SER A 37 -29.32 5.61 4.05
CA SER A 37 -28.80 5.49 5.42
C SER A 37 -29.41 4.33 6.23
N THR A 38 -30.43 3.65 5.71
CA THR A 38 -30.98 2.42 6.32
C THR A 38 -30.23 1.17 5.90
N GLU A 39 -29.48 1.22 4.80
CA GLU A 39 -28.71 0.09 4.23
C GLU A 39 -27.21 0.17 4.60
N VAL A 40 -26.65 1.39 4.61
CA VAL A 40 -25.24 1.64 4.94
C VAL A 40 -25.10 2.92 5.76
N SER A 41 -24.21 2.91 6.75
CA SER A 41 -23.92 4.08 7.58
C SER A 41 -22.78 4.93 7.01
N ARG A 42 -22.67 6.19 7.46
CA ARG A 42 -21.50 7.04 7.12
C ARG A 42 -20.18 6.45 7.59
N VAL A 43 -20.18 5.77 8.74
CA VAL A 43 -18.97 5.12 9.28
C VAL A 43 -18.55 3.99 8.35
N GLN A 44 -19.51 3.18 7.88
CA GLN A 44 -19.24 2.12 6.92
C GLN A 44 -18.74 2.65 5.57
N LEU A 45 -19.26 3.79 5.11
CA LEU A 45 -18.76 4.43 3.89
C LEU A 45 -17.34 4.95 4.05
N GLN A 46 -17.04 5.66 5.14
CA GLN A 46 -15.68 6.12 5.41
C GLN A 46 -14.70 4.95 5.53
N ASN A 47 -15.06 3.91 6.27
CA ASN A 47 -14.24 2.72 6.43
C ASN A 47 -14.01 1.97 5.11
N ALA A 48 -15.03 1.90 4.23
CA ALA A 48 -14.88 1.30 2.91
C ALA A 48 -13.98 2.16 1.99
N LEU A 49 -14.07 3.49 2.10
CA LEU A 49 -13.17 4.40 1.39
C LEU A 49 -11.73 4.28 1.90
N ASP A 50 -11.52 4.24 3.21
CA ASP A 50 -10.18 4.07 3.82
C ASP A 50 -9.58 2.69 3.48
N LEU A 51 -10.41 1.70 3.17
CA LEU A 51 -9.96 0.37 2.78
C LEU A 51 -9.46 0.28 1.34
N PHE A 52 -10.03 1.06 0.41
CA PHE A 52 -9.78 0.92 -1.04
C PHE A 52 -9.38 2.22 -1.76
N GLY A 53 -9.33 3.34 -1.05
CA GLY A 53 -8.94 4.62 -1.62
C GLY A 53 -7.43 4.72 -1.85
N ILE A 54 -6.99 5.85 -2.43
CA ILE A 54 -5.59 6.13 -2.79
C ILE A 54 -4.62 6.06 -1.58
N HIS A 55 -5.16 6.15 -0.37
CA HIS A 55 -4.45 6.01 0.90
C HIS A 55 -4.98 4.83 1.72
N SER A 56 -5.11 3.67 1.06
CA SER A 56 -5.51 2.40 1.66
C SER A 56 -4.60 2.00 2.83
N PHE A 57 -5.03 1.03 3.63
CA PHE A 57 -4.25 0.56 4.77
C PHE A 57 -2.90 -0.05 4.36
N SER A 58 -2.85 -0.71 3.20
CA SER A 58 -1.65 -1.33 2.65
C SER A 58 -0.61 -0.34 2.16
N TYR A 59 -0.98 0.91 1.89
CA TYR A 59 -0.02 1.98 1.64
C TYR A 59 0.81 2.25 2.92
N ILE A 60 2.14 2.26 2.83
CA ILE A 60 3.03 2.56 3.96
C ILE A 60 3.74 3.88 3.67
N GLU A 61 3.45 4.91 4.48
CA GLU A 61 4.01 6.25 4.35
C GLU A 61 5.50 6.27 4.72
N HIS A 62 5.85 5.66 5.86
CA HIS A 62 7.21 5.68 6.39
C HIS A 62 8.02 4.50 5.84
N THR A 63 8.28 4.55 4.53
CA THR A 63 9.01 3.49 3.82
C THR A 63 10.52 3.47 4.14
N PRO A 64 11.13 2.26 4.22
CA PRO A 64 12.59 2.11 4.29
C PRO A 64 13.30 2.33 2.95
N LEU A 65 12.57 2.57 1.86
CA LEU A 65 13.16 2.83 0.55
C LEU A 65 14.11 4.03 0.59
N LEU A 66 15.26 3.83 -0.06
CA LEU A 66 16.37 4.76 0.01
C LEU A 66 16.95 5.02 -1.38
N PHE A 67 17.06 6.30 -1.75
CA PHE A 67 17.65 6.72 -3.03
C PHE A 67 19.04 7.35 -2.87
N LYS A 68 19.54 7.46 -1.64
CA LYS A 68 20.86 8.00 -1.31
C LYS A 68 21.26 7.60 0.12
N PRO A 69 22.55 7.46 0.43
CA PRO A 69 23.05 7.20 1.77
C PRO A 69 22.37 8.04 2.87
N GLN A 70 22.04 7.41 3.99
CA GLN A 70 21.46 8.07 5.16
C GLN A 70 22.15 7.59 6.42
N SER A 71 22.20 8.47 7.43
CA SER A 71 22.72 8.11 8.74
C SER A 71 21.83 7.07 9.43
N LYS A 72 22.44 6.26 10.29
CA LYS A 72 21.73 5.31 11.14
C LYS A 72 20.62 5.99 11.97
N GLU A 73 20.91 7.15 12.55
CA GLU A 73 19.95 7.91 13.37
C GLU A 73 18.70 8.33 12.58
N LEU A 74 18.86 8.71 11.31
CA LEU A 74 17.72 9.04 10.45
C LEU A 74 16.91 7.78 10.13
N GLN A 75 17.56 6.63 9.92
CA GLN A 75 16.87 5.35 9.71
C GLN A 75 16.10 4.90 10.94
N GLU A 76 16.70 5.00 12.12
CA GLU A 76 16.05 4.68 13.39
C GLU A 76 14.83 5.60 13.65
N SER A 77 14.96 6.89 13.35
CA SER A 77 13.83 7.83 13.45
C SER A 77 12.68 7.46 12.50
N LYS A 78 12.98 7.05 11.27
CA LYS A 78 11.97 6.60 10.32
C LYS A 78 11.32 5.29 10.75
N PHE A 79 12.12 4.36 11.25
CA PHE A 79 11.64 3.08 11.75
C PHE A 79 10.69 3.27 12.94
N PHE A 80 10.97 4.21 13.84
CA PHE A 80 10.05 4.56 14.92
C PHE A 80 8.69 5.06 14.40
N LEU A 81 8.68 5.95 13.40
CA LEU A 81 7.45 6.44 12.79
C LEU A 81 6.69 5.32 12.08
N PHE A 82 7.41 4.45 11.37
CA PHE A 82 6.86 3.26 10.75
C PHE A 82 6.18 2.33 11.77
N LEU A 83 6.83 2.04 12.91
CA LEU A 83 6.22 1.18 13.93
C LEU A 83 4.91 1.76 14.48
N HIS A 84 4.88 3.08 14.71
CA HIS A 84 3.65 3.77 15.13
C HIS A 84 2.57 3.70 14.06
N GLU A 85 2.93 3.90 12.78
CA GLU A 85 2.01 3.78 11.64
C GLU A 85 1.40 2.37 11.56
N ILE A 86 2.21 1.32 11.70
CA ILE A 86 1.72 -0.07 11.65
C ILE A 86 0.80 -0.38 12.84
N GLU A 87 1.15 0.09 14.04
CA GLU A 87 0.30 -0.07 15.23
C GLU A 87 -1.07 0.58 15.01
N GLU A 88 -1.10 1.85 14.59
CA GLU A 88 -2.34 2.60 14.34
C GLU A 88 -3.19 1.95 13.24
N LYS A 89 -2.58 1.55 12.12
CA LYS A 89 -3.28 0.91 11.00
C LYS A 89 -3.81 -0.48 11.37
N SER A 90 -3.03 -1.26 12.13
CA SER A 90 -3.46 -2.58 12.63
C SER A 90 -4.66 -2.46 13.55
N GLU A 91 -4.64 -1.52 14.50
CA GLU A 91 -5.79 -1.27 15.39
C GLU A 91 -7.03 -0.89 14.59
N LYS A 92 -6.91 0.03 13.63
CA LYS A 92 -8.02 0.42 12.75
C LYS A 92 -8.57 -0.75 11.96
N LEU A 93 -7.71 -1.54 11.30
CA LEU A 93 -8.12 -2.72 10.51
C LEU A 93 -8.95 -3.71 11.34
N THR A 94 -8.60 -3.93 12.61
CA THR A 94 -9.36 -4.85 13.49
C THR A 94 -10.71 -4.30 13.94
N ALA A 95 -10.90 -2.98 13.88
CA ALA A 95 -12.09 -2.28 14.34
C ALA A 95 -12.99 -1.79 13.20
N LEU A 96 -12.66 -2.07 11.93
CA LEU A 96 -13.42 -1.60 10.78
C LEU A 96 -14.85 -2.15 10.78
N GLU A 97 -15.80 -1.24 10.76
CA GLU A 97 -17.19 -1.53 10.46
C GLU A 97 -17.39 -1.32 8.96
N LEU A 98 -17.58 -2.41 8.21
CA LEU A 98 -17.80 -2.37 6.77
C LEU A 98 -19.28 -2.64 6.43
N PRO A 99 -19.74 -2.27 5.21
CA PRO A 99 -21.05 -2.69 4.73
C PRO A 99 -21.24 -4.20 4.81
N VAL A 100 -22.48 -4.64 5.03
CA VAL A 100 -22.81 -6.06 5.20
C VAL A 100 -22.63 -6.80 3.87
N GLY A 101 -21.82 -7.86 3.86
CA GLY A 101 -21.70 -8.74 2.71
C GLY A 101 -20.40 -9.53 2.69
N ALA A 102 -20.44 -10.73 2.09
CA ALA A 102 -19.25 -11.59 1.98
C ALA A 102 -18.13 -10.93 1.12
N VAL A 103 -18.51 -10.08 0.16
CA VAL A 103 -17.57 -9.38 -0.73
C VAL A 103 -16.69 -8.38 0.03
N PHE A 104 -17.25 -7.60 0.96
CA PHE A 104 -16.48 -6.67 1.80
C PHE A 104 -15.57 -7.40 2.79
N GLN A 105 -16.00 -8.55 3.30
CA GLN A 105 -15.16 -9.37 4.20
C GLN A 105 -13.98 -10.00 3.48
N GLU A 106 -14.18 -10.47 2.24
CA GLU A 106 -13.08 -10.99 1.43
C GLU A 106 -12.11 -9.87 1.01
N ALA A 107 -12.62 -8.68 0.70
CA ALA A 107 -11.80 -7.52 0.38
C ALA A 107 -10.98 -7.06 1.60
N LEU A 108 -11.59 -6.95 2.79
CA LEU A 108 -10.88 -6.69 4.04
C LEU A 108 -9.76 -7.69 4.29
N LYS A 109 -10.03 -8.99 4.07
CA LYS A 109 -9.04 -10.04 4.25
C LYS A 109 -7.84 -9.86 3.30
N LYS A 110 -8.08 -9.55 2.03
CA LYS A 110 -7.01 -9.32 1.04
C LYS A 110 -6.18 -8.10 1.42
N GLU A 111 -6.82 -6.98 1.73
CA GLU A 111 -6.15 -5.75 2.15
C GLU A 111 -5.33 -5.95 3.42
N THR A 112 -5.88 -6.69 4.39
CA THR A 112 -5.18 -7.05 5.62
C THR A 112 -3.94 -7.90 5.35
N LEU A 113 -4.03 -8.89 4.45
CA LEU A 113 -2.88 -9.72 4.07
C LEU A 113 -1.79 -8.88 3.40
N GLU A 114 -2.17 -8.04 2.44
CA GLU A 114 -1.24 -7.16 1.76
C GLU A 114 -0.56 -6.19 2.74
N PHE A 115 -1.32 -5.56 3.63
CA PHE A 115 -0.80 -4.69 4.68
C PHE A 115 0.25 -5.40 5.54
N TYR A 116 -0.03 -6.62 5.99
CA TYR A 116 0.93 -7.38 6.80
C TYR A 116 2.18 -7.77 6.01
N ASP A 117 2.03 -8.22 4.76
CA ASP A 117 3.18 -8.59 3.93
C ASP A 117 4.06 -7.37 3.63
N ARG A 118 3.47 -6.22 3.33
CA ARG A 118 4.21 -4.95 3.15
C ARG A 118 4.90 -4.52 4.44
N SER A 119 4.24 -4.69 5.59
CA SER A 119 4.82 -4.38 6.91
C SER A 119 6.02 -5.29 7.23
N VAL A 120 5.94 -6.58 6.90
CA VAL A 120 7.03 -7.53 7.05
C VAL A 120 8.20 -7.16 6.13
N LEU A 121 7.92 -6.88 4.86
CA LEU A 121 8.93 -6.42 3.89
C LEU A 121 9.66 -5.17 4.41
N ALA A 122 8.91 -4.16 4.86
CA ALA A 122 9.47 -2.92 5.39
C ALA A 122 10.30 -3.16 6.65
N THR A 123 9.82 -3.98 7.59
CA THR A 123 10.54 -4.33 8.83
C THR A 123 11.87 -5.00 8.54
N VAL A 124 11.88 -5.98 7.63
CA VAL A 124 13.11 -6.68 7.20
C VAL A 124 14.10 -5.69 6.59
N LEU A 125 13.63 -4.77 5.75
CA LEU A 125 14.51 -3.79 5.10
C LEU A 125 15.06 -2.76 6.10
N PHE A 126 14.23 -2.24 7.02
CA PHE A 126 14.70 -1.36 8.10
C PHE A 126 15.78 -2.03 8.94
N GLY A 127 15.57 -3.28 9.36
CA GLY A 127 16.56 -4.04 10.12
C GLY A 127 17.89 -4.14 9.38
N ALA A 128 17.84 -4.51 8.09
CA ALA A 128 19.04 -4.60 7.26
C ALA A 128 19.80 -3.26 7.14
N LEU A 129 19.08 -2.16 6.95
CA LEU A 129 19.67 -0.82 6.79
C LEU A 129 20.22 -0.25 8.11
N ILE A 130 19.50 -0.40 9.21
CA ILE A 130 19.88 0.16 10.53
C ILE A 130 21.11 -0.57 11.09
N ASP A 131 21.13 -1.90 10.98
CA ASP A 131 22.22 -2.71 11.52
C ASP A 131 23.38 -2.85 10.55
N ALA A 132 23.22 -2.37 9.31
CA ALA A 132 24.14 -2.62 8.20
C ALA A 132 24.44 -4.12 8.01
N ASP A 133 23.43 -4.96 8.24
CA ASP A 133 23.49 -6.42 8.12
C ASP A 133 22.51 -6.90 7.05
N PHE A 134 23.01 -7.07 5.83
CA PHE A 134 22.18 -7.48 4.70
C PHE A 134 21.79 -8.96 4.74
N GLU A 135 22.34 -9.78 5.64
CA GLU A 135 21.85 -11.15 5.87
C GLU A 135 20.39 -11.12 6.35
N GLN A 136 19.97 -10.04 7.01
CA GLN A 136 18.60 -9.89 7.48
C GLN A 136 17.55 -9.93 6.37
N LEU A 137 17.93 -9.54 5.15
CA LEU A 137 17.03 -9.60 3.99
C LEU A 137 16.51 -11.03 3.73
N ARG A 138 17.25 -12.07 4.13
CA ARG A 138 16.81 -13.48 4.03
C ARG A 138 15.69 -13.85 5.00
N LYS A 139 15.35 -12.99 5.97
CA LYS A 139 14.25 -13.21 6.92
C LYS A 139 12.87 -13.00 6.28
N LEU A 140 12.81 -12.45 5.06
CA LEU A 140 11.56 -12.31 4.32
C LEU A 140 10.93 -13.70 4.10
N PRO A 141 9.64 -13.92 4.45
CA PRO A 141 9.05 -15.26 4.42
C PRO A 141 9.12 -15.96 3.06
N TRP A 142 8.97 -15.21 1.98
CA TRP A 142 9.01 -15.69 0.60
C TRP A 142 10.39 -15.57 -0.07
N HIS A 143 11.47 -15.32 0.70
CA HIS A 143 12.83 -15.16 0.15
C HIS A 143 13.26 -16.32 -0.75
N ASN A 144 12.97 -17.55 -0.33
CA ASN A 144 13.40 -18.76 -1.04
C ASN A 144 12.57 -19.07 -2.29
N GLU A 145 11.47 -18.35 -2.52
CA GLU A 145 10.59 -18.56 -3.67
C GLU A 145 11.14 -17.87 -4.93
N ASN A 146 11.95 -16.82 -4.76
CA ASN A 146 12.58 -16.09 -5.85
C ASN A 146 14.11 -16.12 -5.73
N ARG A 147 14.77 -16.87 -6.63
CA ARG A 147 16.24 -16.99 -6.66
C ARG A 147 16.96 -15.65 -6.86
N MET A 148 16.31 -14.64 -7.44
CA MET A 148 16.89 -13.31 -7.59
C MET A 148 17.13 -12.64 -6.24
N LEU A 149 16.25 -12.87 -5.25
CA LEU A 149 16.43 -12.31 -3.90
C LEU A 149 17.75 -12.79 -3.29
N GLU A 150 18.04 -14.09 -3.38
CA GLU A 150 19.31 -14.65 -2.90
C GLU A 150 20.50 -14.10 -3.68
N GLN A 151 20.39 -13.91 -5.00
CA GLN A 151 21.47 -13.30 -5.79
C GLN A 151 21.85 -11.92 -5.27
N TYR A 152 20.86 -11.07 -4.99
CA TYR A 152 21.12 -9.74 -4.45
C TYR A 152 21.72 -9.77 -3.05
N VAL A 153 21.18 -10.60 -2.14
CA VAL A 153 21.76 -10.72 -0.80
C VAL A 153 23.19 -11.26 -0.85
N SER A 154 23.46 -12.26 -1.69
CA SER A 154 24.81 -12.81 -1.86
C SER A 154 25.82 -11.76 -2.36
N ALA A 155 25.38 -10.81 -3.18
CA ALA A 155 26.22 -9.68 -3.62
C ALA A 155 26.47 -8.68 -2.50
N LEU A 156 25.43 -8.34 -1.73
CA LEU A 156 25.51 -7.42 -0.61
C LEU A 156 26.41 -7.93 0.53
N THR A 157 26.44 -9.24 0.77
CA THR A 157 27.24 -9.87 1.85
C THR A 157 28.53 -10.53 1.34
N GLY A 158 28.78 -10.48 0.04
CA GLY A 158 29.89 -11.13 -0.63
C GLY A 158 31.11 -10.25 -0.88
N SER A 159 31.88 -10.61 -1.91
CA SER A 159 33.06 -9.86 -2.33
C SER A 159 32.71 -8.61 -3.14
N ASP A 160 33.57 -7.60 -3.09
CA ASP A 160 33.46 -6.37 -3.90
C ASP A 160 33.28 -6.65 -5.39
N LYS A 161 33.97 -7.67 -5.91
CA LYS A 161 33.84 -8.11 -7.30
C LYS A 161 32.40 -8.56 -7.62
N HIS A 162 31.83 -9.37 -6.74
CA HIS A 162 30.46 -9.89 -6.92
C HIS A 162 29.42 -8.77 -6.80
N LEU A 163 29.62 -7.83 -5.87
CA LEU A 163 28.79 -6.63 -5.75
C LEU A 163 28.76 -5.81 -7.05
N ILE A 164 29.94 -5.53 -7.63
CA ILE A 164 30.07 -4.79 -8.89
C ILE A 164 29.42 -5.55 -10.05
N GLU A 165 29.63 -6.87 -10.14
CA GLU A 165 29.05 -7.71 -11.20
C GLU A 165 27.52 -7.69 -11.18
N ILE A 166 26.90 -7.86 -10.01
CA ILE A 166 25.45 -7.80 -9.85
C ILE A 166 24.90 -6.39 -10.10
N PHE A 167 25.59 -5.36 -9.61
CA PHE A 167 25.21 -3.96 -9.88
C PHE A 167 25.21 -3.64 -11.38
N GLN A 168 26.28 -4.00 -12.11
CA GLN A 168 26.37 -3.76 -13.55
C GLN A 168 25.25 -4.49 -14.31
N GLY A 169 24.94 -5.72 -13.93
CA GLY A 169 23.82 -6.47 -14.49
C GLY A 169 22.47 -5.79 -14.24
N LEU A 170 22.26 -5.26 -13.04
CA LEU A 170 21.05 -4.49 -12.69
C LEU A 170 20.93 -3.22 -13.54
N VAL A 171 22.01 -2.43 -13.66
CA VAL A 171 22.04 -1.19 -14.44
C VAL A 171 21.73 -1.45 -15.92
N ILE A 172 22.26 -2.52 -16.51
CA ILE A 172 21.97 -2.89 -17.90
C ILE A 172 20.47 -3.17 -18.09
N LYS A 173 19.85 -3.91 -17.15
CA LYS A 173 18.40 -4.17 -17.19
C LYS A 173 17.59 -2.89 -17.05
N MET A 174 18.00 -1.97 -16.17
CA MET A 174 17.33 -0.68 -15.97
C MET A 174 17.45 0.20 -17.22
N ALA A 175 18.65 0.34 -17.78
CA ALA A 175 18.91 1.13 -18.97
C ALA A 175 18.10 0.64 -20.19
N ALA A 176 17.91 -0.68 -20.33
CA ALA A 176 17.13 -1.26 -21.44
C ALA A 176 15.64 -0.89 -21.40
N LYS A 177 15.10 -0.53 -20.23
CA LYS A 177 13.69 -0.16 -20.04
C LYS A 177 13.49 1.35 -19.89
N ASN A 178 14.58 2.13 -19.82
CA ASN A 178 14.53 3.57 -19.61
C ASN A 178 14.56 4.31 -20.96
N GLY A 179 13.80 5.40 -21.07
CA GLY A 179 13.78 6.26 -22.26
C GLY A 179 15.12 6.98 -22.51
N ASP A 180 15.95 7.15 -21.47
CA ASP A 180 17.31 7.69 -21.56
C ASP A 180 18.33 6.70 -20.97
N SER A 181 18.63 5.66 -21.74
CA SER A 181 19.57 4.61 -21.36
C SER A 181 21.00 5.12 -21.11
N LYS A 182 21.42 6.18 -21.81
CA LYS A 182 22.75 6.76 -21.67
C LYS A 182 22.91 7.42 -20.30
N SER A 183 21.92 8.20 -19.87
CA SER A 183 21.95 8.84 -18.54
C SER A 183 22.07 7.81 -17.41
N VAL A 184 21.34 6.69 -17.51
CA VAL A 184 21.43 5.60 -16.52
C VAL A 184 22.84 5.00 -16.46
N LEU A 185 23.45 4.72 -17.61
CA LEU A 185 24.82 4.16 -17.67
C LEU A 185 25.88 5.16 -17.18
N ASP A 186 25.75 6.44 -17.54
CA ASP A 186 26.67 7.49 -17.12
C ASP A 186 26.61 7.69 -15.58
N GLN A 187 25.41 7.66 -14.99
CA GLN A 187 25.22 7.72 -13.53
C GLN A 187 25.88 6.52 -12.83
N ALA A 188 25.68 5.30 -13.36
CA ALA A 188 26.28 4.10 -12.79
C ALA A 188 27.82 4.13 -12.83
N ASN A 189 28.41 4.62 -13.93
CA ASN A 189 29.86 4.78 -14.04
C ASN A 189 30.39 5.80 -13.02
N ASN A 190 29.67 6.89 -12.78
CA ASN A 190 30.04 7.88 -11.76
C ASN A 190 29.99 7.29 -10.35
N MET A 191 29.04 6.41 -10.05
CA MET A 191 28.98 5.72 -8.75
C MET A 191 30.20 4.82 -8.52
N LEU A 192 30.68 4.12 -9.55
CA LEU A 192 31.83 3.19 -9.45
C LEU A 192 33.16 3.88 -9.13
N ILE A 193 33.30 5.18 -9.41
CA ILE A 193 34.51 5.96 -9.13
C ILE A 193 34.38 6.86 -7.89
N ALA A 194 33.22 6.86 -7.24
CA ALA A 194 32.99 7.64 -6.03
C ALA A 194 33.76 7.06 -4.83
N GLU A 195 34.11 7.90 -3.86
CA GLU A 195 34.80 7.45 -2.64
C GLU A 195 33.96 6.45 -1.84
N ASN A 196 32.65 6.67 -1.76
CA ASN A 196 31.68 5.80 -1.08
C ASN A 196 30.95 4.85 -2.04
N TRP A 197 31.58 4.46 -3.16
CA TRP A 197 30.96 3.63 -4.20
C TRP A 197 30.24 2.39 -3.64
N LYS A 198 30.81 1.71 -2.65
CA LYS A 198 30.25 0.47 -2.10
C LYS A 198 28.88 0.70 -1.46
N GLU A 199 28.71 1.82 -0.76
CA GLU A 199 27.44 2.20 -0.16
C GLU A 199 26.42 2.55 -1.25
N LEU A 200 26.80 3.35 -2.24
CA LEU A 200 25.95 3.71 -3.38
C LEU A 200 25.46 2.47 -4.14
N LEU A 201 26.35 1.54 -4.45
CA LEU A 201 26.02 0.30 -5.14
C LEU A 201 25.06 -0.59 -4.32
N SER A 202 25.30 -0.67 -3.01
CA SER A 202 24.43 -1.44 -2.11
C SER A 202 23.01 -0.88 -2.10
N ILE A 203 22.88 0.45 -2.07
CA ILE A 203 21.59 1.14 -2.12
C ILE A 203 20.85 0.87 -3.43
N GLU A 204 21.54 0.99 -4.57
CA GLU A 204 20.95 0.70 -5.89
C GLU A 204 20.47 -0.75 -5.98
N ILE A 205 21.28 -1.71 -5.52
CA ILE A 205 20.92 -3.12 -5.49
C ILE A 205 19.71 -3.36 -4.58
N ILE A 206 19.66 -2.74 -3.41
CA ILE A 206 18.54 -2.88 -2.48
C ILE A 206 17.25 -2.31 -3.07
N THR A 207 17.30 -1.06 -3.53
CA THR A 207 16.13 -0.29 -3.95
C THR A 207 15.60 -0.74 -5.30
N TYR A 208 16.46 -0.94 -6.30
CA TYR A 208 16.03 -1.25 -7.66
C TYR A 208 16.16 -2.74 -8.02
N GLY A 209 16.93 -3.51 -7.24
CA GLY A 209 17.05 -4.96 -7.37
C GLY A 209 16.17 -5.70 -6.38
N TRP A 210 16.68 -5.90 -5.17
CA TRP A 210 16.07 -6.76 -4.14
C TRP A 210 14.63 -6.36 -3.83
N TYR A 211 14.34 -5.08 -3.57
CA TYR A 211 13.00 -4.63 -3.23
C TYR A 211 11.99 -4.86 -4.37
N ASN A 212 12.37 -4.57 -5.61
CA ASN A 212 11.52 -4.78 -6.79
C ASN A 212 11.22 -6.27 -7.05
N GLU A 213 12.12 -7.17 -6.69
CA GLU A 213 11.86 -8.61 -6.72
C GLU A 213 11.05 -9.06 -5.50
N ALA A 214 11.26 -8.44 -4.34
CA ALA A 214 10.61 -8.82 -3.09
C ALA A 214 9.12 -8.45 -3.10
N ILE A 215 8.78 -7.27 -3.63
CA ILE A 215 7.39 -6.79 -3.72
C ILE A 215 6.53 -7.66 -4.66
N GLN A 216 7.13 -8.37 -5.63
CA GLN A 216 6.40 -9.31 -6.49
C GLN A 216 5.90 -10.54 -5.73
N GLY A 217 6.46 -10.83 -4.55
CA GLY A 217 5.96 -11.90 -3.67
C GLY A 217 4.72 -11.51 -2.86
N ILE A 218 4.33 -10.23 -2.90
CA ILE A 218 3.15 -9.73 -2.20
C ILE A 218 1.95 -9.84 -3.14
N GLN A 219 0.88 -10.46 -2.67
CA GLN A 219 -0.37 -10.50 -3.41
C GLN A 219 -1.07 -9.15 -3.27
N VAL A 220 -0.94 -8.32 -4.31
CA VAL A 220 -1.56 -6.99 -4.36
C VAL A 220 -3.06 -7.12 -4.60
N HIS A 221 -3.83 -6.41 -3.79
CA HIS A 221 -5.25 -6.17 -3.90
C HIS A 221 -5.52 -5.22 -5.07
N GLU A 222 -6.51 -5.54 -5.92
CA GLU A 222 -6.92 -4.67 -7.02
C GLU A 222 -7.80 -3.53 -6.48
N GLU A 223 -7.14 -2.46 -6.02
CA GLU A 223 -7.78 -1.27 -5.42
C GLU A 223 -8.83 -0.65 -6.35
N GLU A 224 -8.46 -0.36 -7.61
CA GLU A 224 -9.36 0.23 -8.60
C GLU A 224 -10.59 -0.65 -8.88
N GLN A 225 -10.39 -1.96 -9.01
CA GLN A 225 -11.49 -2.89 -9.22
C GLN A 225 -12.44 -2.84 -8.02
N THR A 226 -11.89 -2.85 -6.81
CA THR A 226 -12.67 -2.95 -5.58
C THR A 226 -13.43 -1.65 -5.27
N TYR A 227 -12.80 -0.50 -5.54
CA TYR A 227 -13.47 0.79 -5.50
C TYR A 227 -14.66 0.85 -6.47
N ASN A 228 -14.46 0.45 -7.73
CA ASN A 228 -15.50 0.48 -8.76
C ASN A 228 -16.63 -0.55 -8.52
N GLU A 229 -16.30 -1.75 -8.07
CA GLU A 229 -17.24 -2.86 -7.94
C GLU A 229 -17.93 -2.94 -6.58
N LEU A 230 -17.32 -2.42 -5.51
CA LEU A 230 -17.87 -2.49 -4.15
C LEU A 230 -18.26 -1.14 -3.58
N PHE A 231 -17.42 -0.11 -3.71
CA PHE A 231 -17.67 1.19 -3.06
C PHE A 231 -18.66 2.05 -3.84
N LEU A 232 -18.42 2.31 -5.13
CA LEU A 232 -19.32 3.16 -5.94
C LEU A 232 -20.77 2.64 -5.96
N PRO A 233 -21.06 1.33 -6.02
CA PRO A 233 -22.43 0.82 -5.99
C PRO A 233 -23.20 1.02 -4.67
N LEU A 234 -22.55 1.51 -3.61
CA LEU A 234 -23.24 1.92 -2.37
C LEU A 234 -24.04 3.22 -2.56
N PHE A 235 -23.79 3.95 -3.66
CA PHE A 235 -24.46 5.20 -4.00
C PHE A 235 -25.50 5.00 -5.11
N GLN A 236 -26.64 5.65 -4.96
CA GLN A 236 -27.69 5.69 -5.98
C GLN A 236 -27.35 6.70 -7.09
N GLU A 237 -26.70 7.80 -6.71
CA GLU A 237 -26.30 8.89 -7.59
C GLU A 237 -24.95 9.43 -7.11
N ILE A 238 -24.08 9.81 -8.05
CA ILE A 238 -22.76 10.39 -7.79
C ILE A 238 -22.62 11.66 -8.65
N GLU A 239 -22.35 12.78 -8.00
CA GLU A 239 -22.13 14.09 -8.60
C GLU A 239 -20.64 14.44 -8.53
N PHE A 240 -20.05 14.90 -9.64
CA PHE A 240 -18.69 15.45 -9.70
C PHE A 240 -18.78 16.97 -9.53
N VAL A 241 -18.18 17.51 -8.47
CA VAL A 241 -18.41 18.91 -8.05
C VAL A 241 -17.27 19.84 -8.46
N ASP A 242 -16.03 19.45 -8.19
CA ASP A 242 -14.83 20.25 -8.45
C ASP A 242 -13.69 19.32 -8.85
N CYS A 243 -13.22 19.44 -10.08
CA CYS A 243 -12.21 18.57 -10.70
C CYS A 243 -11.11 19.43 -11.32
N CYS A 244 -9.85 18.97 -11.28
CA CYS A 244 -8.74 19.72 -11.89
C CYS A 244 -8.73 19.67 -13.41
N GLU A 245 -9.37 18.65 -14.00
CA GLU A 245 -9.60 18.59 -15.45
C GLU A 245 -11.03 19.07 -15.77
N PRO A 246 -11.18 20.03 -16.72
CA PRO A 246 -12.48 20.60 -17.09
C PRO A 246 -13.37 19.68 -17.94
#